data_AF-A0A1Y3ZSL9-F1
#
_entry.id   AF-A0A1Y3ZSL9-F1
#
_cell.length_a   1.000
_cell.length_b   1.000
_cell.length_c   1.000
_cell.angle_alpha   90.00
_cell.angle_beta   90.00
_cell.angle_gamma   90.00
#
_symmetry.space_group_name_H-M   'P 1'
#
loop_
_entity.id
_entity.type
_entity.pdbx_description
1 polymer ?
#
loop_
_entity_poly.entity_id
_entity_poly.type
_entity_poly.pdbx_seq_one_letter_code
_entity_poly.pdbx_strand_id
1 'polypeptide(L)'
;MRKPPVFAPCGTGPGRSCGQHGQSRRRLRLTDVFREVRERVSAQDAARHYGLTFDRRGWALCPFHNDKHPSMSFRNGRFRCWVCDVGGDSIDFTARLLGLDAMGAVERLSLEEDQQHRPG
;
A
#
# COMPACT_ATOMS: atom_id res chain seq x y z
N MET A 1 -23.04 -29.16 -39.91
CA MET A 1 -23.99 -29.26 -38.77
C MET A 1 -23.62 -28.18 -37.76
N ARG A 2 -24.43 -27.10 -37.63
CA ARG A 2 -25.29 -26.78 -36.46
C ARG A 2 -24.51 -26.76 -35.13
N LYS A 3 -24.36 -25.69 -34.35
CA LYS A 3 -24.81 -24.28 -34.32
C LYS A 3 -23.80 -23.52 -33.41
N PRO A 4 -23.58 -22.21 -33.59
CA PRO A 4 -22.77 -21.38 -32.69
C PRO A 4 -23.46 -21.18 -31.32
N PRO A 5 -22.71 -21.01 -30.21
CA PRO A 5 -23.31 -20.54 -28.96
C PRO A 5 -23.76 -19.09 -29.12
N VAL A 6 -25.06 -18.94 -28.92
CA VAL A 6 -25.87 -17.74 -28.90
C VAL A 6 -25.26 -16.60 -28.07
N PHE A 7 -25.21 -15.42 -28.69
CA PHE A 7 -25.17 -14.14 -27.99
C PHE A 7 -26.42 -14.01 -27.10
N ALA A 8 -26.22 -13.87 -25.80
CA ALA A 8 -27.25 -13.39 -24.90
C ALA A 8 -27.07 -11.86 -24.72
N PRO A 9 -28.09 -11.03 -25.00
CA PRO A 9 -28.05 -9.63 -24.62
C PRO A 9 -28.23 -9.50 -23.11
N CYS A 10 -27.16 -9.12 -22.41
CA CYS A 10 -27.26 -8.73 -21.00
C CYS A 10 -28.16 -7.50 -20.91
N GLY A 11 -29.16 -7.59 -20.04
CA GLY A 11 -30.28 -6.66 -19.95
C GLY A 11 -29.88 -5.22 -19.63
N THR A 12 -30.45 -4.31 -20.41
CA THR A 12 -30.56 -2.88 -20.11
C THR A 12 -31.42 -2.70 -18.86
N GLY A 13 -30.80 -2.62 -17.68
CA GLY A 13 -31.45 -2.11 -16.48
C GLY A 13 -31.13 -0.62 -16.28
N PRO A 14 -32.10 0.28 -16.09
CA PRO A 14 -31.83 1.65 -15.68
C PRO A 14 -31.58 1.67 -14.16
N GLY A 15 -30.42 1.13 -13.75
CA GLY A 15 -29.94 1.13 -12.37
C GLY A 15 -28.85 2.19 -12.22
N ARG A 16 -29.25 3.47 -12.31
CA ARG A 16 -28.37 4.59 -11.98
C ARG A 16 -28.07 4.58 -10.48
N SER A 17 -26.89 4.11 -10.12
CA SER A 17 -26.12 4.67 -9.01
C SER A 17 -24.67 4.19 -9.12
N CYS A 18 -23.89 4.83 -10.01
CA CYS A 18 -22.46 4.96 -9.74
C CYS A 18 -22.37 5.69 -8.39
N GLY A 19 -22.06 4.91 -7.35
CA GLY A 19 -21.94 5.37 -5.98
C GLY A 19 -21.03 6.58 -5.96
N GLN A 20 -21.58 7.66 -5.41
CA GLN A 20 -20.93 8.93 -5.25
C GLN A 20 -19.66 8.74 -4.42
N HIS A 21 -18.50 8.68 -5.06
CA HIS A 21 -17.25 9.04 -4.36
C HIS A 21 -17.21 10.56 -4.26
N GLY A 22 -18.13 11.08 -3.45
CA GLY A 22 -18.08 12.44 -2.93
C GLY A 22 -16.87 12.56 -2.02
N GLN A 23 -15.70 12.78 -2.59
CA GLN A 23 -14.54 13.19 -1.83
C GLN A 23 -14.72 14.67 -1.49
N SER A 24 -15.58 14.89 -0.49
CA SER A 24 -15.66 16.13 0.26
C SER A 24 -14.24 16.61 0.55
N ARG A 25 -13.86 17.73 -0.05
CA ARG A 25 -12.56 18.39 0.17
C ARG A 25 -12.48 18.80 1.65
N ARG A 26 -12.14 17.86 2.52
CA ARG A 26 -11.88 18.12 3.94
C ARG A 26 -10.53 18.82 4.01
N ARG A 27 -10.50 19.96 4.70
CA ARG A 27 -9.25 20.64 5.05
C ARG A 27 -8.58 19.79 6.15
N LEU A 28 -7.80 18.80 5.74
CA LEU A 28 -7.12 17.86 6.62
C LEU A 28 -6.10 18.61 7.47
N ARG A 29 -6.09 18.39 8.78
CA ARG A 29 -4.97 18.84 9.62
C ARG A 29 -3.75 17.99 9.22
N LEU A 30 -2.53 18.52 9.39
CA LEU A 30 -1.31 17.77 9.08
C LEU A 30 -1.31 16.38 9.75
N THR A 31 -1.77 16.27 10.99
CA THR A 31 -1.92 14.99 11.71
C THR A 31 -2.87 13.99 11.04
N ASP A 32 -3.88 14.49 10.31
CA ASP A 32 -4.83 13.65 9.58
C ASP A 32 -4.20 13.10 8.30
N VAL A 33 -3.32 13.88 7.64
CA VAL A 33 -2.59 13.44 6.44
C VAL A 33 -1.68 12.25 6.78
N PHE A 34 -0.90 12.36 7.86
CA PHE A 34 -0.06 11.25 8.33
C PHE A 34 -0.89 10.01 8.65
N ARG A 35 -2.07 10.18 9.28
CA ARG A 35 -2.98 9.08 9.63
C ARG A 35 -3.61 8.43 8.40
N GLU A 36 -4.02 9.23 7.44
CA GLU A 36 -4.66 8.74 6.23
C GLU A 36 -3.68 7.96 5.35
N VAL A 37 -2.43 8.44 5.22
CA VAL A 37 -1.39 7.76 4.42
C VAL A 37 -1.06 6.39 5.00
N ARG A 38 -0.89 6.27 6.32
CA ARG A 38 -0.63 4.98 6.98
C ARG A 38 -1.83 4.04 7.03
N GLU A 39 -3.06 4.56 6.93
CA GLU A 39 -4.29 3.75 6.85
C GLU A 39 -4.53 3.23 5.44
N ARG A 40 -4.13 4.01 4.42
CA ARG A 40 -4.20 3.62 3.02
C ARG A 40 -3.07 2.66 2.64
N VAL A 41 -1.83 2.99 3.05
CA VAL A 41 -0.63 2.24 2.71
C VAL A 41 -0.06 1.55 3.93
N SER A 42 -0.11 0.22 3.92
CA SER A 42 0.52 -0.58 4.95
C SER A 42 2.04 -0.62 4.74
N ALA A 43 2.83 -0.72 5.82
CA ALA A 43 4.28 -0.91 5.70
C ALA A 43 4.65 -2.16 4.88
N GLN A 44 3.76 -3.17 4.85
CA GLN A 44 3.95 -4.36 4.04
C GLN A 44 3.83 -4.07 2.55
N ASP A 45 2.86 -3.25 2.14
CA ASP A 45 2.65 -2.90 0.73
C ASP A 45 3.79 -2.02 0.22
N ALA A 46 4.22 -1.02 1.02
CA ALA A 46 5.41 -0.24 0.73
C ALA A 46 6.64 -1.15 0.58
N ALA A 47 6.87 -2.07 1.52
CA ALA A 47 7.96 -3.03 1.46
C ALA A 47 7.91 -3.90 0.18
N ARG A 48 6.74 -4.41 -0.19
CA ARG A 48 6.55 -5.18 -1.44
C ARG A 48 6.87 -4.34 -2.67
N HIS A 49 6.43 -3.09 -2.68
CA HIS A 49 6.68 -2.16 -3.78
C HIS A 49 8.19 -1.92 -3.99
N TYR A 50 8.93 -1.77 -2.90
CA TYR A 50 10.39 -1.63 -2.94
C TYR A 50 11.14 -2.97 -3.16
N GLY A 51 10.42 -4.07 -3.43
CA GLY A 51 11.01 -5.36 -3.81
C GLY A 51 11.42 -6.25 -2.63
N LEU A 52 10.93 -5.99 -1.42
CA LEU A 52 11.18 -6.90 -0.29
C LEU A 52 10.42 -8.21 -0.51
N THR A 53 11.13 -9.32 -0.32
CA THR A 53 10.57 -10.67 -0.37
C THR A 53 10.09 -11.08 1.01
N PHE A 54 8.94 -11.75 1.04
CA PHE A 54 8.32 -12.27 2.25
C PHE A 54 8.39 -13.79 2.23
N ASP A 55 8.75 -14.38 3.37
CA ASP A 55 8.69 -15.81 3.59
C ASP A 55 7.23 -16.29 3.70
N ARG A 56 7.02 -17.60 3.63
CA ARG A 56 5.70 -18.25 3.84
C ARG A 56 5.08 -17.93 5.20
N ARG A 57 5.91 -17.54 6.18
CA ARG A 57 5.48 -17.11 7.52
C ARG A 57 5.14 -15.61 7.60
N GLY A 58 5.34 -14.84 6.53
CA GLY A 58 5.13 -13.39 6.51
C GLY A 58 6.28 -12.56 7.08
N TRP A 59 7.48 -13.15 7.18
CA TRP A 59 8.70 -12.46 7.62
C TRP A 59 9.45 -11.94 6.39
N ALA A 60 10.10 -10.78 6.49
CA ALA A 60 10.92 -10.24 5.41
C ALA A 60 12.39 -10.06 5.83
N LEU A 61 13.24 -9.94 4.81
CA LEU A 61 14.61 -9.47 4.99
C LEU A 61 14.59 -7.97 5.28
N CYS A 62 15.40 -7.57 6.25
CA CYS A 62 15.56 -6.16 6.57
C CYS A 62 16.52 -5.53 5.55
N PRO A 63 16.13 -4.43 4.88
CA PRO A 63 17.00 -3.72 3.95
C PRO A 63 18.01 -2.81 4.68
N PHE A 64 17.82 -2.58 5.99
CA PHE A 64 18.61 -1.65 6.79
C PHE A 64 19.84 -2.27 7.44
N HIS A 65 19.99 -3.59 7.40
CA HIS A 65 21.18 -4.27 7.89
C HIS A 65 21.54 -5.44 6.98
N ASN A 66 22.84 -5.69 6.82
CA ASN A 66 23.33 -6.69 5.88
C ASN A 66 23.33 -8.10 6.53
N ASP A 67 22.14 -8.65 6.71
CA ASP A 67 21.92 -10.00 7.25
C ASP A 67 21.17 -10.87 6.22
N LYS A 68 21.40 -12.18 6.30
CA LYS A 68 20.83 -13.17 5.39
C LYS A 68 19.55 -13.80 5.93
N HIS A 69 19.18 -13.50 7.17
CA HIS A 69 17.99 -14.07 7.80
C HIS A 69 16.81 -13.11 7.80
N PRO A 70 15.59 -13.57 7.41
CA PRO A 70 14.40 -12.74 7.48
C PRO A 70 14.00 -12.53 8.95
N SER A 71 14.37 -11.38 9.51
CA SER A 71 14.11 -11.00 10.91
C SER A 71 13.13 -9.84 11.06
N MET A 72 12.56 -9.37 9.94
CA MET A 72 11.56 -8.31 9.93
C MET A 72 10.14 -8.90 9.94
N SER A 73 9.29 -8.40 10.83
CA SER A 73 7.90 -8.79 10.95
C SER A 73 6.98 -7.60 10.67
N PHE A 74 5.81 -7.86 10.08
CA PHE A 74 4.81 -6.85 9.76
C PHE A 74 3.50 -7.15 10.49
N ARG A 75 2.94 -6.16 11.19
CA ARG A 75 1.69 -6.30 11.93
C ARG A 75 0.93 -4.98 11.97
N ASN A 76 -0.37 -5.01 11.68
CA ASN A 76 -1.27 -3.84 11.71
C ASN A 76 -0.73 -2.63 10.92
N GLY A 77 -0.15 -2.86 9.74
CA GLY A 77 0.44 -1.81 8.91
C GLY A 77 1.76 -1.23 9.40
N ARG A 78 2.35 -1.81 10.45
CA ARG A 78 3.67 -1.46 10.99
C ARG A 78 4.69 -2.54 10.70
N PHE A 79 5.97 -2.17 10.71
CA PHE A 79 7.08 -3.10 10.62
C PHE A 79 7.95 -3.06 11.89
N ARG A 80 8.57 -4.19 12.23
CA ARG A 80 9.59 -4.27 13.27
C ARG A 80 10.64 -5.32 12.91
N CYS A 81 11.90 -4.90 12.92
CA CYS A 81 13.10 -5.71 12.83
C CYS A 81 13.56 -6.08 14.24
N TRP A 82 13.66 -7.38 14.53
CA TRP A 82 14.05 -7.86 15.87
C TRP A 82 15.56 -7.84 16.12
N VAL A 83 16.37 -7.72 15.06
CA VAL A 83 17.85 -7.71 15.16
C VAL A 83 18.37 -6.29 15.35
N CYS A 84 17.86 -5.37 14.54
CA CYS A 84 18.29 -3.98 14.51
C CYS A 84 17.43 -3.05 15.40
N ASP A 85 16.38 -3.60 16.02
CA ASP A 85 15.33 -2.89 16.77
C ASP A 85 14.70 -1.70 16.02
N VAL A 86 14.82 -1.69 14.69
CA VAL A 86 14.16 -0.69 13.84
C VAL A 86 12.71 -1.08 13.66
N GLY A 87 11.80 -0.18 13.98
CA GLY A 87 10.38 -0.34 13.68
C GLY A 87 9.71 0.99 13.44
N GLY A 88 8.53 0.94 12.84
CA GLY A 88 7.76 2.12 12.49
C GLY A 88 6.58 1.81 11.58
N ASP A 89 5.98 2.86 11.04
CA ASP A 89 4.90 2.77 10.07
C ASP A 89 5.43 2.75 8.62
N SER A 90 4.54 2.73 7.62
CA SER A 90 4.93 2.83 6.19
C SER A 90 5.75 4.09 5.89
N ILE A 91 5.47 5.18 6.59
CA ILE A 91 6.17 6.46 6.47
C ILE A 91 7.59 6.35 7.00
N ASP A 92 7.78 5.82 8.22
CA ASP A 92 9.12 5.58 8.78
C ASP A 92 9.96 4.64 7.92
N PHE A 93 9.33 3.60 7.36
CA PHE A 93 10.01 2.67 6.47
C PHE A 93 10.57 3.40 5.25
N THR A 94 9.70 4.17 4.59
CA THR A 94 10.03 4.91 3.36
C THR A 94 11.03 6.03 3.63
N ALA A 95 10.85 6.77 4.72
CA ALA A 95 11.77 7.80 5.19
C ALA A 95 13.18 7.23 5.40
N ARG A 96 13.31 6.09 6.08
CA ARG A 96 14.59 5.44 6.31
C ARG A 96 15.19 4.84 5.03
N LEU A 97 14.36 4.30 4.15
CA LEU A 97 14.80 3.68 2.90
C LEU A 97 15.35 4.73 1.91
N LEU A 98 14.68 5.89 1.82
CA LEU A 98 15.05 6.96 0.90
C LEU A 98 15.91 8.05 1.55
N GLY A 99 16.11 8.02 2.87
CA GLY A 99 16.81 9.08 3.61
C GLY A 99 16.05 10.40 3.63
N LEU A 100 14.71 10.37 3.62
CA LEU A 100 13.83 11.54 3.62
C LEU A 100 13.29 11.85 5.01
N ASP A 101 12.86 13.09 5.20
CA ASP A 101 12.07 13.47 6.38
C ASP A 101 10.66 12.86 6.32
N ALA A 102 9.95 12.80 7.45
CA ALA A 102 8.60 12.23 7.54
C ALA A 102 7.62 12.88 6.55
N MET A 103 7.73 14.21 6.35
CA MET A 103 6.92 14.92 5.35
C MET A 103 7.26 14.50 3.92
N GLY A 104 8.55 14.34 3.59
CA GLY A 104 8.99 13.90 2.27
C GLY A 104 8.58 12.46 1.96
N ALA A 105 8.60 11.59 2.97
CA ALA A 105 8.13 10.22 2.85
C ALA A 105 6.61 10.16 2.60
N VAL A 106 5.82 11.00 3.27
CA VAL A 106 4.37 11.13 3.01
C VAL A 106 4.11 11.57 1.57
N GLU A 107 4.85 12.56 1.08
CA GLU A 107 4.72 13.03 -0.29
C GLU A 107 5.04 11.91 -1.29
N ARG A 108 6.13 11.15 -1.08
CA ARG A 108 6.48 10.02 -1.96
C ARG A 108 5.45 8.92 -1.94
N LEU A 109 4.94 8.54 -0.77
CA LEU A 109 3.87 7.55 -0.66
C LEU A 109 2.62 8.05 -1.39
N SER A 110 2.22 9.31 -1.18
CA SER A 110 1.05 9.89 -1.83
C SER A 110 1.17 9.94 -3.36
N LEU A 111 2.38 10.12 -3.89
CA LEU A 111 2.67 10.07 -5.33
C LEU A 111 2.67 8.63 -5.87
N GLU A 112 3.18 7.67 -5.09
CA GLU A 112 3.26 6.26 -5.47
C GLU A 112 1.87 5.58 -5.50
N GLU A 113 0.92 6.05 -4.68
CA GLU A 113 -0.48 5.59 -4.69
C GLU A 113 -1.16 5.72 -6.07
N ASP A 114 -0.84 6.77 -6.83
CA ASP A 114 -1.41 7.00 -8.17
C ASP A 114 -1.03 5.86 -9.14
N GLN A 115 0.13 5.23 -8.92
CA GLN A 115 0.63 4.16 -9.78
C GLN A 115 0.05 2.78 -9.43
N GLN A 116 -0.56 2.62 -8.25
CA GLN A 116 -1.14 1.34 -7.79
C GLN A 116 -2.62 1.16 -8.18
N HIS A 117 -3.29 2.21 -8.70
CA HIS A 117 -4.69 2.16 -9.15
C HIS A 117 -4.86 2.06 -10.68
N ARG A 118 -4.01 1.31 -11.39
CA ARG A 118 -4.32 0.95 -12.79
C ARG A 118 -5.10 -0.37 -12.82
N PRO A 119 -6.45 -0.37 -12.83
CA PRO A 119 -7.18 -1.56 -13.23
C PRO A 119 -6.83 -1.83 -14.70
N GLY A 120 -6.27 -3.01 -14.97
CA GLY A 120 -6.14 -3.57 -16.32
C GLY A 120 -7.43 -4.22 -16.77
#